data_AF-H2J162-F1
#
_entry.id   AF-H2J162-F1
#
_cell.length_a   1.000
_cell.length_b   1.000
_cell.length_c   1.000
_cell.angle_alpha   90.00
_cell.angle_beta   90.00
_cell.angle_gamma   90.00
#
_symmetry.space_group_name_H-M   'P 1'
#
loop_
_entity.id
_entity.type
_entity.pdbx_description
1 polymer ?
#
loop_
_entity_poly.entity_id
_entity_poly.type
_entity_poly.pdbx_seq_one_letter_code
_entity_poly.pdbx_strand_id
1 'polypeptide(L)'
;MTFETVVSGQHKKWGKPAGKLLPVNTQMTMETDNAAQTITRPDKRVFKLMTMTADVAGTPLKRGERVWVVADGGNLEAVAAQSGSSPKFDEVITDQTIPVQAGAALGHLGFFQIPTETGFRSRYMVHIECLTTDSKVASFLTNPEAAGRESPAFLKYPADAKLFSKDAKGAMAESTRKTKAPGILTLSNVPAVSADGIPTHYQIRPEGGFLAADSVEKLSQFDLGKLGFSIIKDDPESFQLLDAENQPQNVVKGLFEKLKAAAEDDPVFSNVLASHKYKQLLDVIDQNHDGYYSVDEYRNAVHNPAYRDRLYQLIVQHPSEWYYEKTDAKWTKYLEKLEPDASKWKKYTEAFLDKMIWMKKVAGMGPAPWHMHPVMFMNTIRDSENDEMDTKWLKVPKGQLTFNVEGNDIENSIYFSRHPHVPNNKGVVIGISGVTFGRGLDLDQQSKTYINTLFMDMERDAKPLPPALQKWLLGSVGLKGSTALTYCLDIDKFVPRTEQYLTRKQQHFLFNAVYENLYDVTKRVISNGAKVDGVQISAELGSYSQKVQDVLVDLTFRGDNSPRTRRYFMKDLKAGEDQFKSNISNSHWKSSFGVPEQRFNERKGYL
;
A
#
# COMPACT_ATOMS: atom_id res chain seq x y z
N MET A 1 -18.66 -22.06 5.89
CA MET A 1 -19.51 -22.62 4.82
C MET A 1 -20.07 -21.48 3.96
N THR A 2 -20.15 -21.65 2.65
CA THR A 2 -20.68 -20.64 1.70
C THR A 2 -22.15 -20.93 1.38
N PHE A 3 -22.96 -19.88 1.35
CA PHE A 3 -24.37 -19.92 1.03
C PHE A 3 -24.70 -18.88 -0.04
N GLU A 4 -25.78 -19.10 -0.77
CA GLU A 4 -26.36 -18.11 -1.67
C GLU A 4 -27.86 -17.98 -1.46
N THR A 5 -28.39 -16.79 -1.78
CA THR A 5 -29.84 -16.54 -1.78
C THR A 5 -30.47 -17.16 -3.01
N VAL A 6 -31.52 -17.94 -2.83
CA VAL A 6 -32.28 -18.56 -3.93
C VAL A 6 -33.64 -17.88 -4.14
N VAL A 7 -34.13 -17.85 -5.37
CA VAL A 7 -35.54 -17.50 -5.62
C VAL A 7 -36.39 -18.73 -5.35
N SER A 8 -37.21 -18.70 -4.32
CA SER A 8 -38.53 -19.32 -4.41
C SER A 8 -39.48 -18.84 -3.32
N GLY A 9 -40.77 -18.70 -3.67
CA GLY A 9 -41.86 -18.63 -2.69
C GLY A 9 -42.59 -17.29 -2.63
N GLN A 10 -43.73 -17.23 -3.32
CA GLN A 10 -44.78 -16.25 -3.03
C GLN A 10 -45.14 -16.27 -1.53
N HIS A 11 -44.72 -15.26 -0.77
CA HIS A 11 -45.41 -14.87 0.46
C HIS A 11 -45.80 -13.40 0.38
N LYS A 12 -46.89 -13.15 -0.36
CA LYS A 12 -47.80 -12.04 -0.07
C LYS A 12 -48.41 -12.30 1.31
N LYS A 13 -48.48 -11.25 2.15
CA LYS A 13 -48.92 -11.19 3.56
C LYS A 13 -47.79 -11.67 4.50
N TRP A 14 -47.25 -10.86 5.41
CA TRP A 14 -47.94 -10.22 6.55
C TRP A 14 -47.20 -8.96 7.07
N GLY A 15 -47.90 -7.81 7.09
CA GLY A 15 -48.03 -6.94 8.28
C GLY A 15 -46.89 -6.03 8.79
N LYS A 16 -45.61 -6.20 8.43
CA LYS A 16 -44.54 -5.22 8.76
C LYS A 16 -43.48 -5.20 7.65
N PRO A 17 -42.80 -4.07 7.37
CA PRO A 17 -41.82 -3.98 6.30
C PRO A 17 -40.68 -4.96 6.60
N ALA A 18 -40.61 -6.05 5.85
CA ALA A 18 -39.42 -6.89 5.80
C ALA A 18 -38.26 -5.98 5.38
N GLY A 19 -37.09 -6.16 6.01
CA GLY A 19 -35.86 -5.49 5.58
C GLY A 19 -35.63 -5.67 4.07
N LYS A 20 -34.83 -4.78 3.46
CA LYS A 20 -34.55 -4.82 2.01
C LYS A 20 -34.15 -6.23 1.58
N LEU A 21 -34.81 -6.75 0.54
CA LEU A 21 -34.49 -8.05 -0.05
C LEU A 21 -33.07 -8.03 -0.62
N LEU A 22 -32.28 -9.04 -0.29
CA LEU A 22 -31.01 -9.29 -0.96
C LEU A 22 -31.28 -9.76 -2.39
N PRO A 23 -30.48 -9.34 -3.38
CA PRO A 23 -30.52 -9.94 -4.72
C PRO A 23 -30.35 -11.45 -4.66
N VAL A 24 -30.89 -12.14 -5.66
CA VAL A 24 -30.70 -13.57 -5.88
C VAL A 24 -29.24 -13.86 -6.17
N ASN A 25 -28.74 -15.02 -5.76
CA ASN A 25 -27.34 -15.45 -5.89
C ASN A 25 -26.36 -14.53 -5.14
N THR A 26 -26.82 -13.86 -4.09
CA THR A 26 -25.93 -13.11 -3.18
C THR A 26 -25.12 -14.12 -2.38
N GLN A 27 -23.84 -14.23 -2.68
CA GLN A 27 -22.93 -15.13 -1.99
C GLN A 27 -22.50 -14.57 -0.63
N MET A 28 -22.53 -15.45 0.36
CA MET A 28 -22.27 -15.12 1.74
C MET A 28 -21.67 -16.30 2.49
N THR A 29 -20.98 -16.04 3.59
CA THR A 29 -20.30 -17.06 4.39
C THR A 29 -20.73 -17.00 5.85
N MET A 30 -20.70 -18.15 6.51
CA MET A 30 -20.98 -18.31 7.94
C MET A 30 -20.04 -19.34 8.57
N GLU A 31 -19.72 -19.13 9.85
CA GLU A 31 -19.09 -20.13 10.71
C GLU A 31 -20.19 -21.04 11.25
N THR A 32 -20.27 -22.27 10.75
CA THR A 32 -21.36 -23.21 11.11
C THR A 32 -21.34 -23.64 12.57
N ASP A 33 -20.19 -23.53 13.23
CA ASP A 33 -19.98 -24.08 14.57
C ASP A 33 -20.17 -23.00 15.66
N ASN A 34 -20.55 -21.78 15.26
CA ASN A 34 -20.76 -20.66 16.15
C ASN A 34 -22.26 -20.48 16.45
N ALA A 35 -22.73 -21.09 17.55
CA ALA A 35 -24.13 -21.04 17.96
C ALA A 35 -24.67 -19.60 18.15
N ALA A 36 -23.81 -18.62 18.46
CA ALA A 36 -24.19 -17.21 18.60
C ALA A 36 -24.54 -16.53 17.27
N GLN A 37 -24.25 -17.16 16.13
CA GLN A 37 -24.58 -16.66 14.79
C GLN A 37 -25.96 -17.10 14.30
N THR A 38 -26.73 -17.83 15.10
CA THR A 38 -28.12 -18.22 14.78
C THR A 38 -29.08 -17.74 15.85
N ILE A 39 -30.12 -17.01 15.46
CA ILE A 39 -31.17 -16.55 16.37
C ILE A 39 -32.52 -17.05 15.85
N THR A 40 -33.26 -17.76 16.69
CA THR A 40 -34.66 -18.10 16.44
C THR A 40 -35.55 -17.17 17.26
N ARG A 41 -36.40 -16.40 16.59
CA ARG A 41 -37.35 -15.50 17.25
C ARG A 41 -38.62 -16.27 17.68
N PRO A 42 -39.42 -15.73 18.63
CA PRO A 42 -40.67 -16.36 19.08
C PRO A 42 -41.70 -16.63 17.98
N ASP A 43 -41.64 -15.89 16.87
CA ASP A 43 -42.45 -16.09 15.66
C ASP A 43 -41.93 -17.23 14.76
N LYS A 44 -41.01 -18.06 15.28
CA LYS A 44 -40.34 -19.19 14.61
C LYS A 44 -39.45 -18.78 13.43
N ARG A 45 -39.17 -17.48 13.25
CA ARG A 45 -38.26 -17.01 12.20
C ARG A 45 -36.81 -17.28 12.60
N VAL A 46 -36.03 -17.83 11.67
CA VAL A 46 -34.62 -18.15 11.88
C VAL A 46 -33.77 -17.10 11.17
N PHE A 47 -32.84 -16.50 11.91
CA PHE A 47 -31.88 -15.54 11.39
C PHE A 47 -30.46 -16.10 11.56
N LYS A 48 -29.64 -15.94 10.52
CA LYS A 48 -28.21 -16.27 10.55
C LYS A 48 -27.39 -15.02 10.32
N LEU A 49 -26.31 -14.85 11.07
CA LEU A 49 -25.37 -13.74 10.88
C LEU A 49 -24.36 -14.14 9.80
N MET A 50 -24.49 -13.52 8.64
CA MET A 50 -23.75 -13.88 7.42
C MET A 50 -22.75 -12.78 7.06
N THR A 51 -21.61 -13.16 6.47
CA THR A 51 -20.59 -12.23 5.96
C THR A 51 -20.63 -12.19 4.44
N MET A 52 -20.77 -11.01 3.84
CA MET A 52 -20.80 -10.87 2.38
C MET A 52 -19.45 -11.22 1.75
N THR A 53 -19.43 -12.08 0.73
CA THR A 53 -18.18 -12.46 0.05
C THR A 53 -17.75 -11.46 -1.03
N ALA A 54 -18.68 -10.62 -1.49
CA ALA A 54 -18.47 -9.58 -2.48
C ALA A 54 -19.39 -8.38 -2.19
N ASP A 55 -19.15 -7.27 -2.87
CA ASP A 55 -20.10 -6.14 -2.88
C ASP A 55 -21.42 -6.57 -3.53
N VAL A 56 -22.53 -6.25 -2.89
CA VAL A 56 -23.85 -6.69 -3.35
C VAL A 56 -24.49 -5.59 -4.19
N ALA A 57 -24.48 -5.80 -5.51
CA ALA A 57 -24.97 -4.84 -6.50
C ALA A 57 -26.39 -4.35 -6.19
N GLY A 58 -26.63 -3.04 -6.29
CA GLY A 58 -27.93 -2.44 -6.01
C GLY A 58 -28.28 -2.30 -4.52
N THR A 59 -27.36 -2.65 -3.61
CA THR A 59 -27.51 -2.47 -2.16
C THR A 59 -26.32 -1.69 -1.58
N PRO A 60 -26.43 -1.12 -0.36
CA PRO A 60 -25.29 -0.52 0.31
C PRO A 60 -24.30 -1.56 0.86
N LEU A 61 -24.61 -2.86 0.80
CA LEU A 61 -23.84 -3.90 1.47
C LEU A 61 -22.50 -4.18 0.76
N LYS A 62 -21.44 -4.20 1.57
CA LYS A 62 -20.06 -4.34 1.10
C LYS A 62 -19.45 -5.69 1.45
N ARG A 63 -18.43 -6.10 0.69
CA ARG A 63 -17.61 -7.28 1.01
C ARG A 63 -17.11 -7.20 2.45
N GLY A 64 -17.26 -8.29 3.21
CA GLY A 64 -16.86 -8.36 4.62
C GLY A 64 -17.89 -7.79 5.60
N GLU A 65 -18.95 -7.13 5.14
CA GLU A 65 -20.02 -6.65 6.00
C GLU A 65 -20.84 -7.83 6.56
N ARG A 66 -21.15 -7.77 7.87
CA ARG A 66 -21.90 -8.80 8.58
C ARG A 66 -23.35 -8.37 8.71
N VAL A 67 -24.26 -9.20 8.24
CA VAL A 67 -25.71 -8.91 8.25
C VAL A 67 -26.50 -10.11 8.74
N TRP A 68 -27.58 -9.83 9.48
CA TRP A 68 -28.55 -10.85 9.86
C TRP A 68 -29.48 -11.12 8.68
N VAL A 69 -29.44 -12.35 8.16
CA VAL A 69 -30.25 -12.81 7.04
C VAL A 69 -31.27 -13.80 7.53
N VAL A 70 -32.50 -13.72 7.01
CA VAL A 70 -33.52 -14.74 7.23
C VAL A 70 -33.07 -16.04 6.57
N ALA A 71 -33.01 -17.12 7.35
CA ALA A 71 -32.54 -18.43 6.94
C ALA A 71 -33.59 -19.55 7.09
N ASP A 72 -34.87 -19.18 7.24
CA ASP A 72 -35.99 -20.11 7.23
C ASP A 72 -36.57 -20.29 5.82
N GLY A 73 -37.42 -21.31 5.64
CA GLY A 73 -38.21 -21.49 4.41
C GLY A 73 -37.43 -21.83 3.14
N GLY A 74 -36.16 -22.25 3.25
CA GLY A 74 -35.34 -22.61 2.09
C GLY A 74 -34.80 -21.42 1.30
N ASN A 75 -34.78 -20.21 1.90
CA ASN A 75 -34.31 -18.99 1.22
C ASN A 75 -32.78 -18.92 1.03
N LEU A 76 -32.02 -19.84 1.64
CA LEU A 76 -30.58 -19.96 1.51
C LEU A 76 -30.22 -21.39 1.11
N GLU A 77 -29.39 -21.52 0.07
CA GLU A 77 -28.83 -22.79 -0.36
C GLU A 77 -27.32 -22.81 -0.09
N ALA A 78 -26.80 -23.96 0.35
CA ALA A 78 -25.37 -24.15 0.54
C ALA A 78 -24.71 -24.35 -0.83
N VAL A 79 -23.75 -23.49 -1.18
CA VAL A 79 -23.02 -23.62 -2.43
C VAL A 79 -21.90 -24.64 -2.22
N ALA A 80 -21.86 -25.68 -3.04
CA ALA A 80 -20.74 -26.61 -3.06
C ALA A 80 -19.46 -25.81 -3.37
N ALA A 81 -18.45 -25.93 -2.50
CA ALA A 81 -17.18 -25.25 -2.70
C ALA A 81 -16.61 -25.63 -4.08
N GLN A 82 -16.20 -24.63 -4.88
CA GLN A 82 -15.44 -24.89 -6.10
C GLN A 82 -14.25 -25.77 -5.72
N SER A 83 -14.16 -26.91 -6.40
CA SER A 83 -13.14 -27.94 -6.20
C SER A 83 -11.76 -27.46 -6.67
N GLY A 84 -11.16 -26.52 -5.95
CA GLY A 84 -9.75 -26.61 -5.60
C GLY A 84 -9.74 -27.11 -4.17
N SER A 85 -9.13 -28.25 -3.91
CA SER A 85 -8.95 -28.86 -2.59
C SER A 85 -8.91 -27.82 -1.48
N SER A 86 -10.02 -27.68 -0.76
CA SER A 86 -10.12 -26.72 0.33
C SER A 86 -9.09 -27.10 1.40
N PRO A 87 -8.40 -26.13 2.03
CA PRO A 87 -7.49 -26.44 3.12
C PRO A 87 -8.26 -27.23 4.18
N LYS A 88 -7.75 -28.41 4.52
CA LYS A 88 -8.33 -29.25 5.55
C LYS A 88 -7.86 -28.75 6.91
N PHE A 89 -8.79 -28.61 7.83
CA PHE A 89 -8.48 -28.23 9.20
C PHE A 89 -7.52 -29.25 9.82
N ASP A 90 -6.51 -28.77 10.55
CA ASP A 90 -5.48 -29.58 11.24
C ASP A 90 -4.57 -30.41 10.31
N GLU A 91 -4.48 -30.06 9.02
CA GLU A 91 -3.62 -30.74 8.04
C GLU A 91 -2.61 -29.79 7.39
N VAL A 92 -1.39 -30.30 7.15
CA VAL A 92 -0.32 -29.57 6.43
C VAL A 92 -0.36 -30.02 4.97
N ILE A 93 -0.61 -29.08 4.07
CA ILE A 93 -0.74 -29.32 2.63
C ILE A 93 0.44 -28.65 1.92
N THR A 94 1.21 -29.42 1.13
CA THR A 94 2.45 -28.96 0.48
C THR A 94 2.49 -29.15 -1.03
N ASP A 95 1.52 -29.88 -1.58
CA ASP A 95 1.39 -30.23 -3.00
C ASP A 95 0.55 -29.23 -3.81
N GLN A 96 0.02 -28.18 -3.15
CA GLN A 96 -0.84 -27.19 -3.76
C GLN A 96 -0.15 -25.83 -3.85
N THR A 97 -0.03 -25.33 -5.08
CA THR A 97 0.31 -23.93 -5.32
C THR A 97 -0.99 -23.12 -5.29
N ILE A 98 -1.11 -22.19 -4.35
CA ILE A 98 -2.23 -21.25 -4.29
C ILE A 98 -1.85 -20.01 -5.11
N PRO A 99 -2.40 -19.79 -6.31
CA PRO A 99 -2.12 -18.58 -7.07
C PRO A 99 -2.70 -17.36 -6.36
N VAL A 100 -1.88 -16.35 -6.13
CA VAL A 100 -2.27 -15.12 -5.44
C VAL A 100 -2.17 -13.95 -6.42
N GLN A 101 -3.23 -13.15 -6.52
CA GLN A 101 -3.19 -11.90 -7.28
C GLN A 101 -2.62 -10.76 -6.42
N ALA A 102 -1.90 -9.83 -7.04
CA ALA A 102 -1.47 -8.61 -6.34
C ALA A 102 -2.69 -7.87 -5.76
N GLY A 103 -2.62 -7.50 -4.48
CA GLY A 103 -3.72 -6.88 -3.76
C GLY A 103 -4.78 -7.86 -3.22
N ALA A 104 -4.68 -9.16 -3.53
CA ALA A 104 -5.53 -10.16 -2.89
C ALA A 104 -5.22 -10.24 -1.39
N ALA A 105 -6.26 -10.35 -0.57
CA ALA A 105 -6.09 -10.60 0.86
C ALA A 105 -5.49 -12.00 1.05
N LEU A 106 -4.30 -12.05 1.66
CA LEU A 106 -3.66 -13.28 2.11
C LEU A 106 -3.91 -13.47 3.60
N GLY A 107 -4.65 -14.53 3.93
CA GLY A 107 -5.04 -14.85 5.30
C GLY A 107 -6.27 -14.07 5.80
N HIS A 108 -6.57 -14.26 7.08
CA HIS A 108 -7.65 -13.57 7.79
C HIS A 108 -7.21 -13.31 9.24
N LEU A 109 -7.89 -12.41 9.93
CA LEU A 109 -7.75 -12.33 11.39
C LEU A 109 -8.23 -13.64 11.99
N GLY A 110 -7.32 -14.39 12.62
CA GLY A 110 -7.64 -15.60 13.36
C GLY A 110 -8.23 -15.24 14.72
N PHE A 111 -9.23 -16.00 15.18
CA PHE A 111 -9.73 -15.89 16.54
C PHE A 111 -8.82 -16.69 17.48
N PHE A 112 -7.84 -16.03 18.07
CA PHE A 112 -6.84 -16.65 18.93
C PHE A 112 -7.31 -16.72 20.38
N GLN A 113 -7.22 -17.89 21.00
CA GLN A 113 -7.65 -18.13 22.38
C GLN A 113 -6.51 -18.69 23.22
N ILE A 114 -6.17 -18.00 24.31
CA ILE A 114 -5.17 -18.45 25.28
C ILE A 114 -5.93 -18.95 26.51
N PRO A 115 -5.73 -20.21 26.96
CA PRO A 115 -6.34 -20.68 28.20
C PRO A 115 -5.84 -19.89 29.41
N THR A 116 -6.72 -19.74 30.40
CA THR A 116 -6.44 -19.20 31.73
C THR A 116 -6.98 -20.16 32.77
N GLU A 117 -6.62 -19.98 34.04
CA GLU A 117 -7.10 -20.84 35.13
C GLU A 117 -8.63 -21.00 35.16
N THR A 118 -9.37 -19.94 34.81
CA THR A 118 -10.84 -19.90 34.88
C THR A 118 -11.54 -19.83 33.51
N GLY A 119 -10.82 -20.04 32.39
CA GLY A 119 -11.42 -19.89 31.06
C GLY A 119 -10.41 -19.60 29.95
N PHE A 120 -10.69 -18.59 29.11
CA PHE A 120 -9.84 -18.21 27.99
C PHE A 120 -9.80 -16.69 27.83
N ARG A 121 -8.66 -16.17 27.38
CA ARG A 121 -8.54 -14.82 26.81
C ARG A 121 -8.53 -14.93 25.29
N SER A 122 -9.48 -14.27 24.65
CA SER A 122 -9.61 -14.30 23.20
C SER A 122 -9.23 -12.96 22.57
N ARG A 123 -8.56 -12.99 21.42
CA ARG A 123 -8.31 -11.81 20.59
C ARG A 123 -8.29 -12.18 19.11
N TYR A 124 -8.72 -11.26 18.26
CA TYR A 124 -8.43 -11.37 16.83
C TYR A 124 -6.98 -10.98 16.58
N MET A 125 -6.22 -11.85 15.93
CA MET A 125 -4.81 -11.62 15.63
C MET A 125 -4.44 -12.26 14.30
N VAL A 126 -3.47 -11.66 13.61
CA VAL A 126 -2.73 -12.30 12.52
C VAL A 126 -1.29 -12.47 12.96
N HIS A 127 -0.73 -13.64 12.70
CA HIS A 127 0.69 -13.95 12.91
C HIS A 127 1.33 -14.06 11.53
N ILE A 128 2.37 -13.27 11.26
CA ILE A 128 3.07 -13.25 9.97
C ILE A 128 4.54 -13.53 10.25
N GLU A 129 5.11 -14.49 9.53
CA GLU A 129 6.50 -14.91 9.65
C GLU A 129 7.20 -14.78 8.31
N CYS A 130 8.47 -14.37 8.34
CA CYS A 130 9.36 -14.42 7.18
C CYS A 130 10.57 -15.24 7.61
N LEU A 131 10.72 -16.40 6.99
CA LEU A 131 11.76 -17.36 7.36
C LEU A 131 12.44 -17.98 6.16
N THR A 132 13.69 -18.40 6.35
CA THR A 132 14.47 -19.11 5.34
C THR A 132 15.41 -20.13 5.97
N THR A 133 15.65 -21.24 5.29
CA THR A 133 16.67 -22.24 5.67
C THR A 133 17.97 -22.07 4.90
N ASP A 134 18.11 -21.00 4.11
CA ASP A 134 19.29 -20.78 3.30
C ASP A 134 20.54 -20.54 4.18
N SER A 135 21.60 -21.30 3.90
CA SER A 135 22.90 -21.16 4.56
C SER A 135 23.62 -19.85 4.23
N LYS A 136 23.25 -19.17 3.14
CA LYS A 136 23.91 -17.98 2.60
C LYS A 136 23.42 -16.67 3.21
N VAL A 137 22.52 -16.69 4.20
CA VAL A 137 22.00 -15.46 4.83
C VAL A 137 23.12 -14.53 5.31
N ALA A 138 24.18 -15.05 5.92
CA ALA A 138 25.31 -14.23 6.35
C ALA A 138 26.04 -13.53 5.19
N SER A 139 26.29 -14.23 4.08
CA SER A 139 26.87 -13.63 2.88
C SER A 139 25.91 -12.65 2.20
N PHE A 140 24.61 -12.94 2.20
CA PHE A 140 23.59 -12.12 1.57
C PHE A 140 23.57 -10.69 2.13
N LEU A 141 23.82 -10.52 3.43
CA LEU A 141 23.87 -9.21 4.09
C LEU A 141 24.96 -8.28 3.54
N THR A 142 26.00 -8.85 2.93
CA THR A 142 27.16 -8.10 2.42
C THR A 142 27.01 -7.66 0.97
N ASN A 143 25.93 -8.07 0.29
CA ASN A 143 25.68 -7.79 -1.13
C ASN A 143 26.89 -8.10 -2.04
N PRO A 144 27.39 -9.35 -2.05
CA PRO A 144 28.65 -9.69 -2.72
C PRO A 144 28.61 -9.46 -4.23
N GLU A 145 27.44 -9.55 -4.84
CA GLU A 145 27.23 -9.32 -6.27
C GLU A 145 27.01 -7.85 -6.62
N ALA A 146 27.07 -6.94 -5.63
CA ALA A 146 26.84 -5.50 -5.80
C ALA A 146 25.50 -5.18 -6.48
N ALA A 147 24.45 -5.95 -6.16
CA ALA A 147 23.11 -5.73 -6.69
C ALA A 147 22.63 -4.31 -6.33
N GLY A 148 21.99 -3.62 -7.29
CA GLY A 148 21.46 -2.27 -7.10
C GLY A 148 22.51 -1.16 -6.93
N ARG A 149 23.80 -1.42 -7.19
CA ARG A 149 24.87 -0.42 -7.03
C ARG A 149 24.78 0.74 -8.03
N GLU A 150 24.27 0.47 -9.24
CA GLU A 150 24.06 1.49 -10.27
C GLU A 150 22.89 2.44 -9.94
N SER A 151 21.98 2.00 -9.06
CA SER A 151 20.81 2.76 -8.60
C SER A 151 20.77 2.85 -7.08
N PRO A 152 21.70 3.60 -6.45
CA PRO A 152 21.79 3.69 -5.01
C PRO A 152 20.52 4.30 -4.40
N ALA A 153 19.98 3.66 -3.37
CA ALA A 153 18.76 4.09 -2.69
C ALA A 153 19.06 4.95 -1.46
N PHE A 154 20.25 4.84 -0.88
CA PHE A 154 20.61 5.48 0.38
C PHE A 154 21.95 6.21 0.31
N LEU A 155 22.11 7.17 1.21
CA LEU A 155 23.34 7.91 1.46
C LEU A 155 23.71 7.72 2.92
N LYS A 156 24.90 7.16 3.17
CA LYS A 156 25.49 7.00 4.49
C LYS A 156 26.57 8.05 4.71
N TYR A 157 26.62 8.61 5.92
CA TYR A 157 27.65 9.57 6.32
C TYR A 157 28.26 9.18 7.68
N PRO A 158 29.54 9.51 7.92
CA PRO A 158 30.21 9.21 9.18
C PRO A 158 30.00 10.31 10.23
N ALA A 159 30.31 10.00 11.49
CA ALA A 159 30.52 11.00 12.53
C ALA A 159 31.78 11.83 12.26
N ASP A 160 31.87 13.01 12.90
CA ASP A 160 33.03 13.90 12.86
C ASP A 160 33.46 14.37 11.46
N ALA A 161 32.58 14.23 10.46
CA ALA A 161 32.80 14.76 9.12
C ALA A 161 32.61 16.27 9.10
N LYS A 162 33.51 16.97 8.41
CA LYS A 162 33.47 18.43 8.26
C LYS A 162 32.22 18.85 7.50
N LEU A 163 31.44 19.76 8.09
CA LEU A 163 30.26 20.33 7.43
C LEU A 163 30.63 21.58 6.62
N PHE A 164 29.83 21.84 5.60
CA PHE A 164 29.88 23.04 4.78
C PHE A 164 28.59 23.83 4.95
N SER A 165 28.67 25.13 4.73
CA SER A 165 27.54 26.05 4.71
C SER A 165 27.70 27.05 3.58
N LYS A 166 26.60 27.62 3.11
CA LYS A 166 26.65 28.71 2.14
C LYS A 166 27.11 29.99 2.83
N ASP A 167 28.11 30.66 2.27
CA ASP A 167 28.56 31.98 2.71
C ASP A 167 27.55 33.09 2.35
N ALA A 168 27.86 34.34 2.69
CA ALA A 168 27.00 35.49 2.38
C ALA A 168 26.75 35.71 0.87
N LYS A 169 27.58 35.13 0.00
CA LYS A 169 27.46 35.18 -1.47
C LYS A 169 26.81 33.92 -2.04
N GLY A 170 26.41 32.96 -1.19
CA GLY A 170 25.78 31.71 -1.57
C GLY A 170 26.74 30.59 -1.97
N ALA A 171 28.06 30.80 -1.88
CA ALA A 171 29.08 29.80 -2.22
C ALA A 171 29.30 28.83 -1.06
N MET A 172 29.63 27.56 -1.36
CA MET A 172 29.96 26.59 -0.31
C MET A 172 31.30 26.95 0.36
N ALA A 173 31.26 27.11 1.68
CA ALA A 173 32.42 27.34 2.52
C ALA A 173 32.45 26.32 3.66
N GLU A 174 33.66 25.91 4.05
CA GLU A 174 33.86 25.00 5.19
C GLU A 174 33.35 25.65 6.47
N SER A 175 32.60 24.88 7.26
CA SER A 175 32.12 25.28 8.57
C SER A 175 33.09 24.76 9.65
N THR A 176 33.12 25.43 10.80
CA THR A 176 33.79 24.89 12.00
C THR A 176 33.04 23.71 12.63
N ARG A 177 31.81 23.43 12.16
CA ARG A 177 30.95 22.36 12.65
C ARG A 177 31.28 21.03 11.96
N LYS A 178 31.04 19.94 12.69
CA LYS A 178 31.14 18.57 12.20
C LYS A 178 29.83 17.81 12.43
N THR A 179 29.64 16.70 11.73
CA THR A 179 28.56 15.75 12.03
C THR A 179 28.73 15.19 13.44
N LYS A 180 27.62 15.02 14.15
CA LYS A 180 27.63 14.56 15.55
C LYS A 180 27.65 13.05 15.67
N ALA A 181 27.08 12.36 14.68
CA ALA A 181 26.96 10.91 14.65
C ALA A 181 26.97 10.41 13.19
N PRO A 182 27.23 9.12 12.95
CA PRO A 182 26.98 8.56 11.63
C PRO A 182 25.47 8.51 11.36
N GLY A 183 25.08 8.48 10.08
CA GLY A 183 23.68 8.33 9.72
C GLY A 183 23.47 7.80 8.31
N ILE A 184 22.22 7.42 8.04
CA ILE A 184 21.78 6.90 6.74
C ILE A 184 20.50 7.65 6.36
N LEU A 185 20.45 8.16 5.13
CA LEU A 185 19.32 8.89 4.58
C LEU A 185 18.87 8.23 3.28
N THR A 186 17.57 8.25 3.01
CA THR A 186 17.05 7.91 1.68
C THR A 186 17.53 8.95 0.67
N LEU A 187 18.30 8.52 -0.33
CA LEU A 187 19.02 9.41 -1.25
C LEU A 187 18.07 10.36 -2.00
N SER A 188 16.89 9.88 -2.41
CA SER A 188 15.88 10.69 -3.11
C SER A 188 15.36 11.88 -2.29
N ASN A 189 15.52 11.85 -0.97
CA ASN A 189 15.12 12.92 -0.05
C ASN A 189 16.28 13.86 0.31
N VAL A 190 17.48 13.65 -0.22
CA VAL A 190 18.69 14.42 0.08
C VAL A 190 18.98 15.38 -1.08
N PRO A 191 18.76 16.70 -0.91
CA PRO A 191 19.14 17.68 -1.91
C PRO A 191 20.65 17.66 -2.16
N ALA A 192 21.04 17.72 -3.44
CA ALA A 192 22.42 17.85 -3.85
C ALA A 192 22.71 19.23 -4.44
N VAL A 193 23.91 19.73 -4.22
CA VAL A 193 24.47 20.87 -4.97
C VAL A 193 25.44 20.30 -5.98
N SER A 194 25.21 20.63 -7.26
CA SER A 194 25.96 20.05 -8.37
C SER A 194 26.75 21.12 -9.13
N ALA A 195 27.92 20.72 -9.65
CA ALA A 195 28.66 21.44 -10.67
C ALA A 195 28.66 20.55 -11.92
N ASP A 196 28.28 21.09 -13.07
CA ASP A 196 28.19 20.36 -14.35
C ASP A 196 27.39 19.03 -14.27
N GLY A 197 26.31 19.04 -13.48
CA GLY A 197 25.46 17.86 -13.27
C GLY A 197 25.99 16.83 -12.26
N ILE A 198 27.23 16.98 -11.79
CA ILE A 198 27.84 16.08 -10.81
C ILE A 198 27.62 16.64 -9.39
N PRO A 199 27.00 15.87 -8.48
CA PRO A 199 26.88 16.27 -7.08
C PRO A 199 28.25 16.52 -6.45
N THR A 200 28.45 17.74 -5.94
CA THR A 200 29.64 18.13 -5.18
C THR A 200 29.39 18.09 -3.68
N HIS A 201 28.15 18.35 -3.26
CA HIS A 201 27.74 18.37 -1.86
C HIS A 201 26.32 17.83 -1.68
N TYR A 202 26.05 17.23 -0.52
CA TYR A 202 24.74 16.74 -0.11
C TYR A 202 24.26 17.47 1.13
N GLN A 203 23.00 17.91 1.16
CA GLN A 203 22.42 18.57 2.32
C GLN A 203 22.03 17.55 3.39
N ILE A 204 22.75 17.54 4.50
CA ILE A 204 22.46 16.67 5.64
C ILE A 204 21.60 17.45 6.63
N ARG A 205 20.28 17.45 6.40
CA ARG A 205 19.31 18.20 7.21
C ARG A 205 19.39 17.89 8.72
N PRO A 206 19.53 16.63 9.17
CA PRO A 206 19.67 16.34 10.61
C PRO A 206 20.88 17.02 11.25
N GLU A 207 21.93 17.25 10.48
CA GLU A 207 23.16 17.92 10.92
C GLU A 207 23.14 19.44 10.63
N GLY A 208 22.12 19.94 9.93
CA GLY A 208 21.95 21.35 9.59
C GLY A 208 23.14 21.91 8.79
N GLY A 209 23.65 21.14 7.83
CA GLY A 209 24.80 21.50 7.00
C GLY A 209 24.89 20.68 5.72
N PHE A 210 25.99 20.84 4.99
CA PHE A 210 26.30 20.07 3.78
C PHE A 210 27.54 19.21 3.99
N LEU A 211 27.57 18.03 3.40
CA LEU A 211 28.76 17.19 3.31
C LEU A 211 29.27 17.18 1.87
N ALA A 212 30.59 17.19 1.71
CA ALA A 212 31.21 16.98 0.41
C ALA A 212 30.86 15.59 -0.13
N ALA A 213 30.69 15.45 -1.44
CA ALA A 213 30.23 14.20 -2.05
C ALA A 213 31.19 13.01 -1.87
N ASP A 214 32.48 13.27 -1.63
CA ASP A 214 33.50 12.28 -1.31
C ASP A 214 33.49 11.82 0.17
N SER A 215 32.85 12.60 1.05
CA SER A 215 32.70 12.28 2.48
C SER A 215 31.48 11.40 2.80
N VAL A 216 30.72 11.01 1.79
CA VAL A 216 29.51 10.19 1.92
C VAL A 216 29.63 8.91 1.09
N GLU A 217 28.96 7.86 1.54
CA GLU A 217 28.88 6.58 0.85
C GLU A 217 27.47 6.39 0.27
N LYS A 218 27.36 6.13 -1.03
CA LYS A 218 26.08 5.74 -1.65
C LYS A 218 25.89 4.24 -1.48
N LEU A 219 24.72 3.84 -1.00
CA LEU A 219 24.38 2.45 -0.70
C LEU A 219 23.22 1.98 -1.57
N SER A 220 23.32 0.75 -2.03
CA SER A 220 22.20 -0.01 -2.56
C SER A 220 21.24 -0.38 -1.43
N GLN A 221 19.96 -0.58 -1.78
CA GLN A 221 18.98 -1.16 -0.85
C GLN A 221 19.36 -2.58 -0.39
N PHE A 222 20.21 -3.27 -1.14
CA PHE A 222 20.67 -4.62 -0.83
C PHE A 222 21.92 -4.66 0.07
N ASP A 223 22.53 -3.51 0.39
CA ASP A 223 23.67 -3.43 1.32
C ASP A 223 23.21 -3.56 2.79
N LEU A 224 22.44 -4.62 3.08
CA LEU A 224 21.66 -4.80 4.32
C LEU A 224 22.53 -4.66 5.57
N GLY A 225 23.74 -5.23 5.58
CA GLY A 225 24.68 -5.09 6.69
C GLY A 225 25.07 -3.63 6.95
N LYS A 226 25.28 -2.84 5.89
CA LYS A 226 25.57 -1.40 6.02
C LYS A 226 24.33 -0.60 6.41
N LEU A 227 23.14 -1.08 6.09
CA LEU A 227 21.84 -0.51 6.49
C LEU A 227 21.45 -0.86 7.94
N GLY A 228 22.22 -1.70 8.62
CA GLY A 228 22.04 -2.04 10.04
C GLY A 228 21.51 -3.44 10.31
N PHE A 229 21.23 -4.25 9.27
CA PHE A 229 20.85 -5.64 9.47
C PHE A 229 22.01 -6.43 10.06
N SER A 230 21.72 -7.26 11.07
CA SER A 230 22.73 -8.10 11.69
C SER A 230 22.16 -9.43 12.15
N ILE A 231 23.05 -10.38 12.36
CA ILE A 231 22.71 -11.77 12.65
C ILE A 231 22.88 -12.07 14.14
N ILE A 232 21.95 -12.86 14.68
CA ILE A 232 22.11 -13.59 15.94
C ILE A 232 21.91 -15.07 15.63
N LYS A 233 22.82 -15.91 16.12
CA LYS A 233 22.67 -17.37 16.10
C LYS A 233 22.65 -17.86 17.52
N ASP A 234 21.71 -18.72 17.83
CA ASP A 234 21.60 -19.32 19.15
C ASP A 234 21.11 -20.77 19.03
N ASP A 235 21.56 -21.63 19.95
CA ASP A 235 21.10 -23.01 20.06
C ASP A 235 20.91 -23.36 21.55
N PRO A 236 19.82 -22.86 22.17
CA PRO A 236 19.60 -23.03 23.59
C PRO A 236 19.27 -24.49 23.90
N GLU A 237 19.68 -24.93 25.09
CA GLU A 237 19.43 -26.30 25.53
C GLU A 237 17.95 -26.62 25.75
N SER A 238 17.11 -25.59 25.91
CA SER A 238 15.68 -25.66 26.21
C SER A 238 14.91 -24.53 25.52
N PHE A 239 13.64 -24.74 25.20
CA PHE A 239 12.72 -23.67 24.76
C PHE A 239 12.23 -22.78 25.90
N GLN A 240 12.55 -23.11 27.16
CA GLN A 240 12.38 -22.18 28.28
C GLN A 240 13.47 -21.11 28.24
N LEU A 241 13.29 -20.09 27.39
CA LEU A 241 14.27 -19.03 27.21
C LEU A 241 14.31 -18.04 28.40
N LEU A 242 13.22 -17.97 29.16
CA LEU A 242 13.05 -17.13 30.34
C LEU A 242 12.54 -18.03 31.47
N ASP A 243 13.37 -18.31 32.48
CA ASP A 243 13.01 -19.14 33.62
C ASP A 243 12.61 -18.33 34.87
N ALA A 244 12.65 -17.00 34.77
CA ALA A 244 12.39 -16.03 35.84
C ALA A 244 13.37 -16.07 37.03
N GLU A 245 14.37 -16.95 37.01
CA GLU A 245 15.34 -17.17 38.09
C GLU A 245 16.76 -16.74 37.68
N ASN A 246 17.14 -17.00 36.43
CA ASN A 246 18.49 -16.79 35.92
C ASN A 246 18.51 -15.78 34.78
N GLN A 247 19.63 -15.05 34.65
CA GLN A 247 19.86 -14.21 33.47
C GLN A 247 19.87 -15.08 32.21
N PRO A 248 19.09 -14.75 31.17
CA PRO A 248 19.07 -15.54 29.95
C PRO A 248 20.48 -15.53 29.32
N GLN A 249 20.96 -16.71 28.93
CA GLN A 249 22.24 -16.88 28.19
C GLN A 249 21.99 -17.34 26.74
N ASN A 250 20.82 -17.00 26.20
CA ASN A 250 20.31 -17.43 24.90
C ASN A 250 20.06 -16.20 23.99
N VAL A 251 19.27 -16.39 22.94
CA VAL A 251 18.86 -15.36 21.98
C VAL A 251 18.43 -14.05 22.64
N VAL A 252 17.73 -14.10 23.79
CA VAL A 252 17.27 -12.90 24.51
C VAL A 252 18.43 -12.01 24.94
N LYS A 253 19.53 -12.62 25.41
CA LYS A 253 20.76 -11.89 25.74
C LYS A 253 21.33 -11.18 24.52
N GLY A 254 21.45 -11.90 23.41
CA GLY A 254 21.95 -11.34 22.15
C GLY A 254 21.11 -10.17 21.67
N LEU A 255 19.77 -10.25 21.79
CA LEU A 255 18.86 -9.15 21.47
C LEU A 255 19.19 -7.91 22.33
N PHE A 256 19.33 -8.10 23.64
CA PHE A 256 19.61 -7.00 24.56
C PHE A 256 21.00 -6.39 24.40
N GLU A 257 22.03 -7.21 24.12
CA GLU A 257 23.36 -6.71 23.78
C GLU A 257 23.33 -5.82 22.53
N LYS A 258 22.55 -6.20 21.52
CA LYS A 258 22.34 -5.37 20.30
C LYS A 258 21.62 -4.05 20.62
N LEU A 259 20.59 -4.08 21.45
CA LEU A 259 19.87 -2.86 21.84
C LEU A 259 20.74 -1.95 22.71
N LYS A 260 21.54 -2.52 23.63
CA LYS A 260 22.50 -1.76 24.44
C LYS A 260 23.54 -1.07 23.58
N ALA A 261 24.18 -1.79 22.65
CA ALA A 261 25.16 -1.20 21.74
C ALA A 261 24.55 -0.04 20.94
N ALA A 262 23.32 -0.21 20.42
CA ALA A 262 22.62 0.86 19.71
C ALA A 262 22.31 2.07 20.59
N ALA A 263 22.08 1.88 21.89
CA ALA A 263 21.83 2.97 22.84
C ALA A 263 23.12 3.70 23.27
N GLU A 264 24.25 2.99 23.34
CA GLU A 264 25.56 3.58 23.62
C GLU A 264 26.04 4.48 22.47
N ASP A 265 25.67 4.14 21.23
CA ASP A 265 26.02 4.90 20.02
C ASP A 265 25.09 6.11 19.73
N ASP A 266 24.06 6.36 20.55
CA ASP A 266 23.07 7.41 20.30
C ASP A 266 23.45 8.75 20.99
N PRO A 267 23.67 9.84 20.23
CA PRO A 267 24.11 11.13 20.77
C PRO A 267 22.98 11.95 21.43
N VAL A 268 21.71 11.53 21.37
CA VAL A 268 20.59 12.28 21.93
C VAL A 268 20.51 12.07 23.44
N PHE A 269 20.50 13.16 24.23
CA PHE A 269 20.53 13.14 25.70
C PHE A 269 19.43 12.29 26.36
N SER A 270 18.24 12.14 25.75
CA SER A 270 17.18 11.25 26.25
C SER A 270 17.52 9.75 26.15
N ASN A 271 18.44 9.39 25.25
CA ASN A 271 18.87 8.03 24.96
C ASN A 271 20.06 7.58 25.82
N VAL A 272 20.76 8.51 26.48
CA VAL A 272 21.72 8.21 27.57
C VAL A 272 21.02 7.50 28.73
N LEU A 273 19.78 7.89 29.06
CA LEU A 273 18.95 7.16 30.03
C LEU A 273 18.55 5.76 29.53
N ALA A 274 18.42 5.57 28.22
CA ALA A 274 18.13 4.27 27.63
C ALA A 274 19.37 3.36 27.63
N SER A 275 20.58 3.88 27.39
CA SER A 275 21.83 3.14 27.58
C SER A 275 21.98 2.70 29.05
N HIS A 276 21.71 3.59 30.01
CA HIS A 276 21.65 3.22 31.42
C HIS A 276 20.55 2.19 31.72
N LYS A 277 19.37 2.27 31.09
CA LYS A 277 18.31 1.26 31.24
C LYS A 277 18.66 -0.08 30.62
N TYR A 278 19.26 -0.14 29.43
CA TYR A 278 19.69 -1.39 28.81
C TYR A 278 20.89 -1.99 29.53
N LYS A 279 21.80 -1.15 30.04
CA LYS A 279 22.88 -1.56 30.93
C LYS A 279 22.32 -2.09 32.25
N GLN A 280 21.35 -1.40 32.87
CA GLN A 280 20.63 -1.93 34.04
C GLN A 280 19.92 -3.24 33.71
N LEU A 281 19.26 -3.36 32.56
CA LEU A 281 18.59 -4.62 32.18
C LEU A 281 19.61 -5.74 31.91
N LEU A 282 20.77 -5.46 31.31
CA LEU A 282 21.81 -6.47 31.08
C LEU A 282 22.58 -6.83 32.36
N ASP A 283 22.77 -5.87 33.26
CA ASP A 283 23.50 -6.07 34.51
C ASP A 283 22.58 -6.66 35.61
N VAL A 284 21.30 -6.23 35.68
CA VAL A 284 20.25 -6.59 36.67
C VAL A 284 18.82 -6.26 36.12
N ILE A 285 18.15 -7.16 35.36
CA ILE A 285 16.68 -7.08 35.19
C ILE A 285 16.03 -7.47 36.53
N ASP A 286 15.90 -6.52 37.44
CA ASP A 286 15.15 -6.67 38.70
C ASP A 286 14.83 -5.25 39.23
N GLN A 287 13.98 -4.52 38.51
CA GLN A 287 13.62 -3.12 38.81
C GLN A 287 12.90 -2.98 40.15
N ASN A 288 12.29 -4.06 40.65
CA ASN A 288 11.62 -4.14 41.94
C ASN A 288 12.49 -4.75 43.05
N HIS A 289 13.72 -5.17 42.74
CA HIS A 289 14.69 -5.77 43.67
C HIS A 289 14.15 -7.01 44.42
N ASP A 290 13.27 -7.79 43.78
CA ASP A 290 12.66 -8.99 44.37
C ASP A 290 13.44 -10.29 44.07
N GLY A 291 14.50 -10.20 43.26
CA GLY A 291 15.34 -11.33 42.85
C GLY A 291 14.75 -12.18 41.72
N TYR A 292 13.63 -11.76 41.12
CA TYR A 292 12.92 -12.46 40.05
C TYR A 292 12.77 -11.59 38.81
N TYR A 293 12.87 -12.20 37.64
CA TYR A 293 12.68 -11.47 36.38
C TYR A 293 11.19 -11.40 36.03
N SER A 294 10.60 -10.20 35.92
CA SER A 294 9.20 -10.06 35.53
C SER A 294 9.00 -10.05 34.00
N VAL A 295 7.90 -10.65 33.54
CA VAL A 295 7.52 -10.65 32.11
C VAL A 295 7.33 -9.23 31.57
N ASP A 296 6.85 -8.30 32.40
CA ASP A 296 6.60 -6.92 32.01
C ASP A 296 7.89 -6.14 31.77
N GLU A 297 8.99 -6.44 32.48
CA GLU A 297 10.30 -5.83 32.23
C GLU A 297 10.87 -6.23 30.87
N TYR A 298 10.82 -7.52 30.52
CA TYR A 298 11.21 -7.99 29.19
C TYR A 298 10.37 -7.31 28.10
N ARG A 299 9.05 -7.25 28.31
CA ARG A 299 8.12 -6.62 27.36
C ARG A 299 8.48 -5.15 27.15
N ASN A 300 8.71 -4.40 28.23
CA ASN A 300 9.07 -2.98 28.15
C ASN A 300 10.43 -2.75 27.49
N ALA A 301 11.41 -3.63 27.70
CA ALA A 301 12.74 -3.55 27.08
C ALA A 301 12.69 -3.71 25.56
N VAL A 302 11.90 -4.67 25.08
CA VAL A 302 11.76 -5.01 23.65
C VAL A 302 10.83 -4.02 22.93
N HIS A 303 9.80 -3.49 23.60
CA HIS A 303 8.86 -2.52 23.03
C HIS A 303 9.29 -1.05 23.25
N ASN A 304 10.57 -0.74 23.01
CA ASN A 304 11.03 0.65 23.00
C ASN A 304 10.95 1.23 21.57
N PRO A 305 10.08 2.22 21.30
CA PRO A 305 9.94 2.81 19.96
C PRO A 305 11.24 3.40 19.40
N ALA A 306 12.14 3.88 20.25
CA ALA A 306 13.41 4.48 19.82
C ALA A 306 14.37 3.45 19.21
N TYR A 307 14.30 2.18 19.63
CA TYR A 307 15.18 1.10 19.15
C TYR A 307 14.44 0.02 18.37
N ARG A 308 13.15 0.22 18.11
CA ARG A 308 12.31 -0.72 17.38
C ARG A 308 12.92 -1.11 16.04
N ASP A 309 13.42 -0.14 15.28
CA ASP A 309 13.99 -0.42 13.96
C ASP A 309 15.29 -1.23 14.08
N ARG A 310 16.08 -1.02 15.15
CA ARG A 310 17.28 -1.82 15.44
C ARG A 310 16.93 -3.27 15.78
N LEU A 311 15.88 -3.47 16.58
CA LEU A 311 15.34 -4.80 16.88
C LEU A 311 14.87 -5.51 15.61
N TYR A 312 14.12 -4.81 14.76
CA TYR A 312 13.52 -5.41 13.57
C TYR A 312 14.52 -5.64 12.42
N GLN A 313 15.71 -5.06 12.51
CA GLN A 313 16.84 -5.33 11.62
C GLN A 313 17.62 -6.60 12.02
N LEU A 314 17.27 -7.24 13.14
CA LEU A 314 17.90 -8.50 13.55
C LEU A 314 17.35 -9.67 12.73
N ILE A 315 18.27 -10.53 12.30
CA ILE A 315 18.00 -11.78 11.61
C ILE A 315 18.48 -12.91 12.50
N VAL A 316 17.56 -13.70 13.01
CA VAL A 316 17.82 -14.61 14.12
C VAL A 316 17.72 -16.05 13.66
N GLN A 317 18.74 -16.85 13.89
CA GLN A 317 18.68 -18.30 13.74
C GLN A 317 18.56 -18.94 15.12
N HIS A 318 17.47 -19.67 15.35
CA HIS A 318 17.29 -20.48 16.55
C HIS A 318 16.51 -21.76 16.21
N PRO A 319 16.63 -22.83 17.02
CA PRO A 319 15.77 -24.00 16.95
C PRO A 319 14.29 -23.58 16.95
N SER A 320 13.46 -24.19 16.10
CA SER A 320 12.03 -23.85 15.99
C SER A 320 11.14 -24.83 16.75
N GLU A 321 10.21 -24.30 17.52
CA GLU A 321 9.15 -25.05 18.19
C GLU A 321 8.26 -25.85 17.23
N TRP A 322 8.24 -25.48 15.93
CA TRP A 322 7.44 -26.16 14.90
C TRP A 322 8.13 -27.38 14.29
N TYR A 323 9.35 -27.70 14.75
CA TYR A 323 10.14 -28.84 14.29
C TYR A 323 10.31 -29.93 15.36
N TYR A 324 10.64 -29.54 16.59
CA TYR A 324 10.97 -30.47 17.68
C TYR A 324 9.73 -31.05 18.36
N GLU A 325 9.80 -32.32 18.73
CA GLU A 325 8.76 -33.09 19.41
C GLU A 325 8.82 -32.90 20.93
N LYS A 326 7.70 -33.11 21.62
CA LYS A 326 7.63 -33.02 23.09
C LYS A 326 8.61 -33.95 23.83
N THR A 327 9.08 -35.00 23.15
CA THR A 327 10.06 -35.98 23.63
C THR A 327 11.52 -35.52 23.41
N ASP A 328 11.74 -34.48 22.61
CA ASP A 328 13.08 -33.93 22.38
C ASP A 328 13.57 -33.14 23.61
N ALA A 329 14.88 -33.20 23.86
CA ALA A 329 15.52 -32.59 25.03
C ALA A 329 15.19 -31.10 25.24
N LYS A 330 14.95 -30.37 24.14
CA LYS A 330 14.58 -28.95 24.18
C LYS A 330 13.23 -28.70 24.84
N TRP A 331 12.30 -29.66 24.75
CA TRP A 331 10.98 -29.60 25.38
C TRP A 331 10.93 -30.32 26.72
N THR A 332 11.57 -31.49 26.85
CA THR A 332 11.47 -32.29 28.09
C THR A 332 11.96 -31.51 29.30
N LYS A 333 13.05 -30.74 29.19
CA LYS A 333 13.56 -29.86 30.25
C LYS A 333 12.52 -28.85 30.77
N TYR A 334 11.67 -28.33 29.88
CA TYR A 334 10.58 -27.43 30.27
C TYR A 334 9.39 -28.20 30.85
N LEU A 335 9.00 -29.30 30.21
CA LEU A 335 7.83 -30.10 30.62
C LEU A 335 8.02 -30.78 31.98
N GLU A 336 9.24 -31.17 32.34
CA GLU A 336 9.60 -31.75 33.63
C GLU A 336 9.39 -30.75 34.78
N LYS A 337 9.69 -29.45 34.56
CA LYS A 337 9.43 -28.40 35.56
C LYS A 337 7.94 -28.17 35.83
N LEU A 338 7.04 -28.56 34.91
CA LEU A 338 5.59 -28.44 35.08
C LEU A 338 4.97 -29.59 35.88
N GLU A 339 5.70 -30.67 36.15
CA GLU A 339 5.17 -31.85 36.85
C GLU A 339 4.74 -31.59 38.30
N PRO A 340 5.51 -30.87 39.16
CA PRO A 340 5.19 -30.77 40.58
C PRO A 340 3.89 -30.01 40.88
N ASP A 341 3.65 -28.90 40.19
CA ASP A 341 2.60 -27.93 40.57
C ASP A 341 1.57 -27.65 39.46
N ALA A 342 1.74 -28.20 38.25
CA ALA A 342 0.98 -27.80 37.07
C ALA A 342 0.65 -28.96 36.10
N SER A 343 0.37 -30.17 36.60
CA SER A 343 0.11 -31.37 35.78
C SER A 343 -0.95 -31.19 34.67
N LYS A 344 -2.00 -30.38 34.90
CA LYS A 344 -3.00 -30.05 33.86
C LYS A 344 -2.40 -29.20 32.73
N TRP A 345 -1.54 -28.24 33.07
CA TRP A 345 -0.82 -27.41 32.11
C TRP A 345 0.20 -28.22 31.31
N LYS A 346 0.89 -29.18 31.94
CA LYS A 346 1.77 -30.11 31.22
C LYS A 346 1.00 -30.88 30.14
N LYS A 347 -0.09 -31.56 30.50
CA LYS A 347 -0.92 -32.33 29.55
C LYS A 347 -1.46 -31.46 28.40
N TYR A 348 -1.90 -30.25 28.72
CA TYR A 348 -2.32 -29.28 27.71
C TYR A 348 -1.17 -28.93 26.76
N THR A 349 0.00 -28.61 27.30
CA THR A 349 1.19 -28.22 26.52
C THR A 349 1.65 -29.36 25.62
N GLU A 350 1.69 -30.60 26.11
CA GLU A 350 2.02 -31.78 25.30
C GLU A 350 1.06 -31.95 24.12
N ALA A 351 -0.25 -31.81 24.34
CA ALA A 351 -1.25 -31.90 23.27
C ALA A 351 -1.17 -30.72 22.29
N PHE A 352 -0.79 -29.53 22.76
CA PHE A 352 -0.54 -28.36 21.92
C PHE A 352 0.68 -28.58 21.01
N LEU A 353 1.79 -29.08 21.57
CA LEU A 353 3.02 -29.34 20.82
C LEU A 353 2.80 -30.36 19.70
N ASP A 354 2.07 -31.44 19.96
CA ASP A 354 1.76 -32.45 18.93
C ASP A 354 1.07 -31.85 17.69
N LYS A 355 0.32 -30.75 17.86
CA LYS A 355 -0.39 -30.04 16.79
C LYS A 355 0.42 -28.94 16.11
N MET A 356 1.45 -28.40 16.77
CA MET A 356 2.27 -27.31 16.26
C MET A 356 3.40 -27.78 15.33
N ILE A 357 3.70 -29.08 15.30
CA ILE A 357 4.81 -29.62 14.53
C ILE A 357 4.39 -29.85 13.08
N TRP A 358 4.75 -28.88 12.23
CA TRP A 358 4.46 -28.93 10.80
C TRP A 358 5.71 -28.90 9.92
N MET A 359 6.85 -28.37 10.41
CA MET A 359 8.02 -28.12 9.56
C MET A 359 8.60 -29.40 8.94
N LYS A 360 8.61 -30.51 9.69
CA LYS A 360 9.06 -31.83 9.18
C LYS A 360 8.25 -32.34 7.97
N LYS A 361 7.03 -31.82 7.76
CA LYS A 361 6.15 -32.19 6.65
C LYS A 361 6.41 -31.35 5.39
N VAL A 362 7.24 -30.30 5.48
CA VAL A 362 7.53 -29.37 4.39
C VAL A 362 8.95 -29.59 3.88
N ALA A 363 9.09 -29.94 2.59
CA ALA A 363 10.40 -30.17 1.98
C ALA A 363 11.28 -28.91 2.05
N GLY A 364 12.56 -29.09 2.39
CA GLY A 364 13.54 -28.00 2.50
C GLY A 364 13.52 -27.22 3.82
N MET A 365 12.57 -27.51 4.72
CA MET A 365 12.58 -26.98 6.08
C MET A 365 13.56 -27.74 6.97
N GLY A 366 14.19 -27.02 7.90
CA GLY A 366 15.19 -27.55 8.84
C GLY A 366 14.88 -27.14 10.28
N PRO A 367 15.60 -27.70 11.27
CA PRO A 367 15.33 -27.49 12.69
C PRO A 367 15.57 -26.05 13.17
N ALA A 368 16.44 -25.29 12.50
CA ALA A 368 16.84 -23.94 12.90
C ALA A 368 16.79 -22.97 11.71
N PRO A 369 15.59 -22.52 11.30
CA PRO A 369 15.45 -21.52 10.26
C PRO A 369 15.94 -20.14 10.74
N TRP A 370 16.22 -19.28 9.77
CA TRP A 370 16.43 -17.85 9.99
C TRP A 370 15.08 -17.14 10.04
N HIS A 371 14.85 -16.34 11.07
CA HIS A 371 13.69 -15.49 11.25
C HIS A 371 14.05 -14.04 10.93
N MET A 372 13.19 -13.37 10.18
CA MET A 372 13.33 -12.00 9.75
C MET A 372 12.04 -11.24 10.05
N HIS A 373 12.14 -10.00 10.51
CA HIS A 373 10.92 -9.20 10.69
C HIS A 373 10.25 -8.95 9.33
N PRO A 374 9.03 -9.45 9.08
CA PRO A 374 8.45 -9.47 7.73
C PRO A 374 8.28 -8.06 7.14
N VAL A 375 7.84 -7.08 7.93
CA VAL A 375 7.64 -5.72 7.42
C VAL A 375 8.97 -5.01 7.12
N MET A 376 9.90 -4.97 8.08
CA MET A 376 11.18 -4.28 7.90
C MET A 376 12.05 -4.91 6.83
N PHE A 377 12.16 -6.24 6.81
CA PHE A 377 12.94 -6.95 5.80
C PHE A 377 12.34 -6.72 4.40
N MET A 378 11.05 -7.00 4.22
CA MET A 378 10.39 -6.84 2.91
C MET A 378 10.36 -5.39 2.45
N ASN A 379 10.19 -4.42 3.34
CA ASN A 379 10.24 -3.00 2.98
C ASN A 379 11.64 -2.57 2.50
N THR A 380 12.70 -3.17 3.05
CA THR A 380 14.08 -2.84 2.67
C THR A 380 14.45 -3.42 1.31
N ILE A 381 14.08 -4.68 1.05
CA ILE A 381 14.35 -5.34 -0.24
C ILE A 381 13.31 -5.01 -1.31
N ARG A 382 12.27 -4.26 -0.97
CA ARG A 382 11.27 -3.78 -1.93
C ARG A 382 12.00 -2.89 -2.93
N ASP A 383 11.77 -3.21 -4.19
CA ASP A 383 12.31 -2.48 -5.32
C ASP A 383 12.01 -0.97 -5.20
N SER A 384 13.02 -0.17 -4.84
CA SER A 384 12.91 1.29 -4.74
C SER A 384 12.75 1.96 -6.10
N GLU A 385 13.02 1.23 -7.19
CA GLU A 385 12.73 1.66 -8.56
C GLU A 385 11.26 1.45 -8.95
N ASN A 386 10.54 0.56 -8.25
CA ASN A 386 9.14 0.29 -8.55
C ASN A 386 8.20 1.23 -7.79
N ASP A 387 8.42 2.54 -7.95
CA ASP A 387 7.50 3.56 -7.46
C ASP A 387 6.26 3.73 -8.35
N GLU A 388 6.06 2.83 -9.33
CA GLU A 388 4.94 2.80 -10.27
C GLU A 388 3.57 3.01 -9.61
N MET A 389 3.40 2.51 -8.38
CA MET A 389 2.16 2.61 -7.62
C MET A 389 2.23 3.58 -6.44
N ASP A 390 3.24 4.45 -6.35
CA ASP A 390 3.32 5.43 -5.27
C ASP A 390 2.24 6.53 -5.42
N THR A 391 1.67 7.00 -4.30
CA THR A 391 0.58 7.99 -4.30
C THR A 391 1.05 9.38 -4.71
N LYS A 392 2.36 9.64 -4.66
CA LYS A 392 2.97 10.89 -5.17
C LYS A 392 2.61 11.17 -6.63
N TRP A 393 2.40 10.12 -7.44
CA TRP A 393 2.04 10.22 -8.86
C TRP A 393 0.62 10.72 -9.12
N LEU A 394 -0.22 10.84 -8.08
CA LEU A 394 -1.53 11.52 -8.18
C LEU A 394 -1.41 13.05 -8.22
N LYS A 395 -0.20 13.59 -8.02
CA LYS A 395 0.10 15.00 -8.25
C LYS A 395 0.75 15.18 -9.62
N VAL A 396 0.30 16.16 -10.39
CA VAL A 396 0.83 16.49 -11.73
C VAL A 396 1.43 17.89 -11.74
N PRO A 397 2.46 18.15 -12.55
CA PRO A 397 3.13 19.46 -12.60
C PRO A 397 2.23 20.58 -13.13
N LYS A 398 1.32 20.27 -14.06
CA LYS A 398 0.32 21.19 -14.63
C LYS A 398 -1.01 20.46 -14.81
N GLY A 399 -2.11 21.19 -14.79
CA GLY A 399 -3.44 20.62 -15.05
C GLY A 399 -4.00 19.79 -13.90
N GLN A 400 -3.58 20.05 -12.65
CA GLN A 400 -4.09 19.28 -11.50
C GLN A 400 -5.62 19.34 -11.37
N LEU A 401 -6.21 20.48 -11.75
CA LEU A 401 -7.66 20.63 -11.87
C LEU A 401 -8.23 19.54 -12.78
N THR A 402 -7.81 19.50 -14.05
CA THR A 402 -8.29 18.55 -15.06
C THR A 402 -7.98 17.10 -14.65
N PHE A 403 -6.79 16.83 -14.11
CA PHE A 403 -6.43 15.50 -13.62
C PHE A 403 -7.43 14.99 -12.57
N ASN A 404 -7.81 15.82 -11.61
CA ASN A 404 -8.70 15.43 -10.51
C ASN A 404 -10.16 15.23 -10.93
N VAL A 405 -10.64 16.01 -11.90
CA VAL A 405 -12.05 16.01 -12.33
C VAL A 405 -12.37 14.94 -13.38
N GLU A 406 -11.37 14.46 -14.14
CA GLU A 406 -11.55 13.45 -15.18
C GLU A 406 -11.53 12.00 -14.67
N GLY A 407 -11.40 11.79 -13.35
CA GLY A 407 -11.47 10.46 -12.77
C GLY A 407 -10.97 10.41 -11.33
N ASN A 408 -10.84 9.20 -10.79
CA ASN A 408 -10.18 8.97 -9.51
C ASN A 408 -9.42 7.64 -9.49
N ASP A 409 -8.67 7.45 -8.41
CA ASP A 409 -7.87 6.25 -8.17
C ASP A 409 -8.50 5.34 -7.10
N ILE A 410 -9.83 5.22 -7.15
CA ILE A 410 -10.60 4.38 -6.24
C ILE A 410 -11.20 3.25 -7.07
N GLU A 411 -10.66 2.04 -6.99
CA GLU A 411 -11.01 0.91 -7.88
C GLU A 411 -12.52 0.59 -7.93
N ASN A 412 -13.24 0.83 -6.85
CA ASN A 412 -14.69 0.58 -6.74
C ASN A 412 -15.56 1.79 -7.15
N SER A 413 -14.94 2.88 -7.62
CA SER A 413 -15.63 4.07 -8.08
C SER A 413 -16.02 3.92 -9.55
N ILE A 414 -17.21 4.40 -9.91
CA ILE A 414 -17.62 4.55 -11.31
C ILE A 414 -16.72 5.52 -12.09
N TYR A 415 -15.92 6.32 -11.39
CA TYR A 415 -14.94 7.26 -11.95
C TYR A 415 -13.51 6.71 -11.93
N PHE A 416 -13.32 5.42 -11.65
CA PHE A 416 -11.99 4.81 -11.66
C PHE A 416 -11.38 4.87 -13.06
N SER A 417 -10.19 5.48 -13.17
CA SER A 417 -9.66 5.91 -14.47
C SER A 417 -8.53 5.04 -15.03
N ARG A 418 -7.89 4.18 -14.23
CA ARG A 418 -6.72 3.38 -14.69
C ARG A 418 -7.09 2.18 -15.57
N HIS A 419 -8.38 1.85 -15.68
CA HIS A 419 -8.88 0.73 -16.49
C HIS A 419 -9.67 1.26 -17.71
N PRO A 420 -9.53 0.63 -18.90
CA PRO A 420 -10.26 1.06 -20.10
C PRO A 420 -11.78 0.90 -19.92
N HIS A 421 -12.52 1.97 -20.16
CA HIS A 421 -13.98 1.97 -20.02
C HIS A 421 -14.66 2.83 -21.09
N VAL A 422 -15.95 2.64 -21.27
CA VAL A 422 -16.80 3.54 -22.07
C VAL A 422 -17.78 4.24 -21.12
N PRO A 423 -17.79 5.59 -21.05
CA PRO A 423 -18.77 6.32 -20.26
C PRO A 423 -20.21 5.93 -20.65
N ASN A 424 -20.94 5.31 -19.72
CA ASN A 424 -22.29 4.79 -19.96
C ASN A 424 -23.18 4.96 -18.72
N ASN A 425 -24.49 5.05 -18.95
CA ASN A 425 -25.52 5.02 -17.92
C ASN A 425 -26.29 3.70 -18.02
N LYS A 426 -25.93 2.74 -17.16
CA LYS A 426 -26.56 1.40 -17.11
C LYS A 426 -26.52 0.65 -18.45
N GLY A 427 -25.37 0.65 -19.12
CA GLY A 427 -25.18 -0.02 -20.41
C GLY A 427 -25.60 0.80 -21.63
N VAL A 428 -26.22 1.97 -21.44
CA VAL A 428 -26.47 2.93 -22.52
C VAL A 428 -25.32 3.92 -22.58
N VAL A 429 -24.54 3.89 -23.67
CA VAL A 429 -23.40 4.80 -23.85
C VAL A 429 -23.87 6.26 -23.82
N ILE A 430 -23.16 7.10 -23.08
CA ILE A 430 -23.46 8.53 -23.00
C ILE A 430 -22.98 9.17 -24.30
N GLY A 431 -23.91 9.61 -25.16
CA GLY A 431 -23.55 10.22 -26.45
C GLY A 431 -22.91 9.22 -27.43
N ILE A 432 -21.84 9.65 -28.11
CA ILE A 432 -21.08 8.85 -29.09
C ILE A 432 -19.67 8.50 -28.58
N SER A 433 -19.47 8.44 -27.27
CA SER A 433 -18.16 8.24 -26.64
C SER A 433 -17.46 6.96 -27.11
N GLY A 434 -16.14 7.02 -27.18
CA GLY A 434 -15.29 5.87 -27.46
C GLY A 434 -14.78 5.21 -26.19
N VAL A 435 -13.75 4.38 -26.37
CA VAL A 435 -12.98 3.83 -25.26
C VAL A 435 -12.16 4.95 -24.64
N THR A 436 -12.32 5.14 -23.33
CA THR A 436 -11.58 6.10 -22.50
C THR A 436 -10.58 5.36 -21.63
N PHE A 437 -9.38 5.93 -21.48
CA PHE A 437 -8.30 5.32 -20.70
C PHE A 437 -7.49 6.39 -19.93
N GLY A 438 -7.11 6.11 -18.69
CA GLY A 438 -6.47 7.11 -17.84
C GLY A 438 -7.41 8.30 -17.54
N ARG A 439 -6.82 9.47 -17.27
CA ARG A 439 -7.55 10.69 -16.86
C ARG A 439 -8.20 11.41 -18.05
N GLY A 440 -9.18 10.75 -18.67
CA GLY A 440 -10.06 11.33 -19.68
C GLY A 440 -9.56 11.27 -21.13
N LEU A 441 -8.54 10.45 -21.44
CA LEU A 441 -8.10 10.25 -22.83
C LEU A 441 -9.12 9.38 -23.58
N ASP A 442 -9.98 10.01 -24.38
CA ASP A 442 -10.89 9.34 -25.31
C ASP A 442 -10.17 9.01 -26.63
N LEU A 443 -10.31 7.76 -27.08
CA LEU A 443 -9.66 7.22 -28.27
C LEU A 443 -10.51 7.36 -29.56
N ASP A 444 -11.73 7.91 -29.48
CA ASP A 444 -12.69 7.95 -30.59
C ASP A 444 -12.30 8.84 -31.78
N GLN A 445 -11.64 9.97 -31.51
CA GLN A 445 -11.31 11.02 -32.47
C GLN A 445 -9.80 11.14 -32.70
N GLN A 446 -9.04 10.19 -32.16
CA GLN A 446 -7.59 10.18 -32.22
C GLN A 446 -7.07 9.30 -33.35
N SER A 447 -5.84 9.55 -33.80
CA SER A 447 -5.16 8.64 -34.72
C SER A 447 -4.36 7.60 -33.94
N LYS A 448 -4.19 6.40 -34.51
CA LYS A 448 -3.32 5.36 -33.90
C LYS A 448 -1.90 5.86 -33.69
N THR A 449 -1.38 6.67 -34.62
CA THR A 449 -0.06 7.29 -34.53
C THR A 449 0.06 8.22 -33.32
N TYR A 450 -0.96 9.05 -33.09
CA TYR A 450 -0.99 9.95 -31.93
C TYR A 450 -1.01 9.17 -30.62
N ILE A 451 -1.91 8.18 -30.50
CA ILE A 451 -2.00 7.33 -29.30
C ILE A 451 -0.68 6.58 -29.05
N ASN A 452 -0.07 6.04 -30.09
CA ASN A 452 1.21 5.37 -29.96
C ASN A 452 2.33 6.33 -29.50
N THR A 453 2.30 7.59 -29.95
CA THR A 453 3.26 8.62 -29.50
C THR A 453 3.08 8.90 -28.01
N LEU A 454 1.83 9.03 -27.53
CA LEU A 454 1.55 9.21 -26.10
C LEU A 454 2.07 8.05 -25.25
N PHE A 455 1.97 6.81 -25.75
CA PHE A 455 2.56 5.66 -25.07
C PHE A 455 4.08 5.77 -25.02
N MET A 456 4.75 6.06 -26.14
CA MET A 456 6.21 6.23 -26.15
C MET A 456 6.69 7.34 -25.21
N ASP A 457 5.96 8.46 -25.12
CA ASP A 457 6.28 9.56 -24.21
C ASP A 457 6.12 9.15 -22.73
N MET A 458 5.09 8.38 -22.41
CA MET A 458 4.86 7.84 -21.08
C MET A 458 5.93 6.83 -20.67
N GLU A 459 6.31 5.93 -21.59
CA GLU A 459 7.25 4.83 -21.36
C GLU A 459 8.71 5.28 -21.21
N ARG A 460 9.01 6.55 -21.50
CA ARG A 460 10.31 7.14 -21.17
C ARG A 460 10.57 7.18 -19.67
N ASP A 461 9.51 7.41 -18.89
CA ASP A 461 9.60 7.71 -17.47
C ASP A 461 8.85 6.68 -16.59
N ALA A 462 8.09 5.76 -17.20
CA ALA A 462 7.36 4.68 -16.53
C ALA A 462 7.59 3.33 -17.23
N LYS A 463 7.24 2.21 -16.56
CA LYS A 463 7.29 0.88 -17.20
C LYS A 463 6.44 0.82 -18.47
N PRO A 464 6.85 0.02 -19.49
CA PRO A 464 6.09 -0.16 -20.71
C PRO A 464 4.70 -0.74 -20.45
N LEU A 465 3.73 -0.42 -21.31
CA LEU A 465 2.45 -1.10 -21.28
C LEU A 465 2.64 -2.59 -21.65
N PRO A 466 1.83 -3.49 -21.06
CA PRO A 466 1.78 -4.87 -21.54
C PRO A 466 1.47 -4.90 -23.05
N PRO A 467 2.22 -5.66 -23.87
CA PRO A 467 2.02 -5.69 -25.31
C PRO A 467 0.58 -6.04 -25.75
N ALA A 468 -0.09 -6.91 -24.98
CA ALA A 468 -1.49 -7.26 -25.20
C ALA A 468 -2.42 -6.05 -25.01
N LEU A 469 -2.25 -5.29 -23.93
CA LEU A 469 -3.03 -4.09 -23.65
C LEU A 469 -2.76 -3.00 -24.69
N GLN A 470 -1.49 -2.74 -25.05
CA GLN A 470 -1.14 -1.75 -26.06
C GLN A 470 -1.79 -2.06 -27.41
N LYS A 471 -1.70 -3.32 -27.87
CA LYS A 471 -2.34 -3.78 -29.11
C LYS A 471 -3.86 -3.62 -29.06
N TRP A 472 -4.47 -3.93 -27.92
CA TRP A 472 -5.90 -3.81 -27.70
C TRP A 472 -6.37 -2.34 -27.73
N LEU A 473 -5.65 -1.43 -27.04
CA LEU A 473 -5.95 0.01 -27.05
C LEU A 473 -5.81 0.62 -28.44
N LEU A 474 -4.78 0.24 -29.22
CA LEU A 474 -4.66 0.69 -30.61
C LEU A 474 -5.76 0.11 -31.52
N GLY A 475 -6.37 -1.00 -31.14
CA GLY A 475 -7.50 -1.62 -31.82
C GLY A 475 -8.83 -0.89 -31.58
N SER A 476 -8.98 -0.19 -30.44
CA SER A 476 -10.20 0.54 -30.10
C SER A 476 -10.31 1.94 -30.72
N VAL A 477 -9.20 2.46 -31.27
CA VAL A 477 -9.15 3.79 -31.89
C VAL A 477 -10.21 3.93 -32.98
N GLY A 478 -11.05 4.96 -32.88
CA GLY A 478 -12.14 5.24 -33.80
C GLY A 478 -13.47 4.51 -33.52
N LEU A 479 -13.50 3.57 -32.56
CA LEU A 479 -14.74 2.93 -32.13
C LEU A 479 -15.58 3.88 -31.28
N LYS A 480 -16.92 3.81 -31.43
CA LYS A 480 -17.88 4.70 -30.77
C LYS A 480 -19.13 3.96 -30.33
N GLY A 481 -19.83 4.50 -29.34
CA GLY A 481 -21.16 4.05 -28.95
C GLY A 481 -21.18 2.56 -28.56
N SER A 482 -22.21 1.84 -28.98
CA SER A 482 -22.38 0.41 -28.66
C SER A 482 -21.21 -0.45 -29.12
N THR A 483 -20.57 -0.14 -30.25
CA THR A 483 -19.41 -0.88 -30.75
C THR A 483 -18.21 -0.74 -29.81
N ALA A 484 -17.94 0.47 -29.30
CA ALA A 484 -16.89 0.68 -28.29
C ALA A 484 -17.21 -0.06 -26.98
N LEU A 485 -18.47 -0.05 -26.55
CA LEU A 485 -18.89 -0.74 -25.33
C LEU A 485 -18.70 -2.26 -25.44
N THR A 486 -19.15 -2.86 -26.56
CA THR A 486 -18.93 -4.29 -26.82
C THR A 486 -17.44 -4.61 -26.86
N TYR A 487 -16.63 -3.75 -27.49
CA TYR A 487 -15.17 -3.93 -27.53
C TYR A 487 -14.57 -3.94 -26.11
N CYS A 488 -14.93 -2.97 -25.25
CA CYS A 488 -14.52 -2.91 -23.84
C CYS A 488 -14.94 -4.15 -23.04
N LEU A 489 -16.18 -4.63 -23.21
CA LEU A 489 -16.68 -5.82 -22.50
C LEU A 489 -15.92 -7.10 -22.88
N ASP A 490 -15.29 -7.12 -24.06
CA ASP A 490 -14.53 -8.26 -24.57
C ASP A 490 -13.04 -8.23 -24.18
N ILE A 491 -12.58 -7.24 -23.40
CA ILE A 491 -11.16 -7.09 -23.05
C ILE A 491 -10.55 -8.34 -22.41
N ASP A 492 -11.29 -9.06 -21.56
CA ASP A 492 -10.84 -10.28 -20.87
C ASP A 492 -10.52 -11.44 -21.84
N LYS A 493 -11.02 -11.39 -23.09
CA LYS A 493 -10.69 -12.37 -24.13
C LYS A 493 -9.31 -12.15 -24.75
N PHE A 494 -8.74 -10.95 -24.58
CA PHE A 494 -7.53 -10.51 -25.30
C PHE A 494 -6.39 -10.07 -24.38
N VAL A 495 -6.72 -9.56 -23.18
CA VAL A 495 -5.75 -9.01 -22.24
C VAL A 495 -5.97 -9.65 -20.87
N PRO A 496 -4.95 -10.27 -20.25
CA PRO A 496 -5.06 -10.80 -18.89
C PRO A 496 -5.50 -9.73 -17.90
N ARG A 497 -6.38 -10.06 -16.96
CA ARG A 497 -6.94 -9.08 -16.02
C ARG A 497 -5.87 -8.30 -15.23
N THR A 498 -4.76 -8.94 -14.89
CA THR A 498 -3.62 -8.31 -14.19
C THR A 498 -2.88 -7.27 -15.02
N GLU A 499 -3.09 -7.25 -16.35
CA GLU A 499 -2.42 -6.37 -17.31
C GLU A 499 -3.31 -5.23 -17.82
N GLN A 500 -4.58 -5.19 -17.42
CA GLN A 500 -5.57 -4.23 -17.96
C GLN A 500 -5.54 -2.84 -17.28
N TYR A 501 -4.59 -2.59 -16.38
CA TYR A 501 -4.58 -1.40 -15.54
C TYR A 501 -3.30 -0.59 -15.76
N LEU A 502 -3.44 0.73 -15.88
CA LEU A 502 -2.30 1.63 -15.71
C LEU A 502 -1.76 1.53 -14.28
N THR A 503 -0.46 1.72 -14.12
CA THR A 503 0.11 2.11 -12.82
C THR A 503 -0.21 3.59 -12.55
N ARG A 504 0.02 4.07 -11.31
CA ARG A 504 -0.15 5.51 -11.01
C ARG A 504 0.85 6.36 -11.80
N LYS A 505 2.09 5.87 -11.94
CA LYS A 505 3.16 6.55 -12.68
C LYS A 505 2.89 6.58 -14.19
N GLN A 506 2.43 5.48 -14.78
CA GLN A 506 1.97 5.47 -16.18
C GLN A 506 0.84 6.48 -16.39
N GLN A 507 -0.20 6.48 -15.52
CA GLN A 507 -1.29 7.45 -15.62
C GLN A 507 -0.81 8.91 -15.50
N HIS A 508 0.17 9.17 -14.63
CA HIS A 508 0.79 10.49 -14.46
C HIS A 508 1.45 10.97 -15.76
N PHE A 509 2.35 10.17 -16.32
CA PHE A 509 3.09 10.58 -17.52
C PHE A 509 2.21 10.58 -18.78
N LEU A 510 1.24 9.66 -18.88
CA LEU A 510 0.22 9.71 -19.93
C LEU A 510 -0.58 11.01 -19.88
N PHE A 511 -1.02 11.42 -18.69
CA PHE A 511 -1.75 12.68 -18.54
C PHE A 511 -0.88 13.88 -18.89
N ASN A 512 0.39 13.91 -18.48
CA ASN A 512 1.30 15.01 -18.82
C ASN A 512 1.46 15.14 -20.34
N ALA A 513 1.64 14.03 -21.05
CA ALA A 513 1.74 14.02 -22.52
C ALA A 513 0.45 14.52 -23.19
N VAL A 514 -0.71 14.11 -22.67
CA VAL A 514 -2.02 14.62 -23.14
C VAL A 514 -2.17 16.11 -22.86
N TYR A 515 -1.80 16.57 -21.66
CA TYR A 515 -1.90 17.96 -21.24
C TYR A 515 -1.06 18.89 -22.12
N GLU A 516 0.19 18.53 -22.44
CA GLU A 516 1.05 19.36 -23.30
C GLU A 516 0.43 19.57 -24.70
N ASN A 517 -0.15 18.52 -25.29
CA ASN A 517 -0.88 18.64 -26.57
C ASN A 517 -2.10 19.58 -26.46
N LEU A 518 -2.85 19.48 -25.37
CA LEU A 518 -4.01 20.35 -25.12
C LEU A 518 -3.61 21.79 -24.88
N TYR A 519 -2.51 22.00 -24.17
CA TYR A 519 -1.94 23.32 -23.95
C TYR A 519 -1.68 24.04 -25.27
N ASP A 520 -1.06 23.37 -26.24
CA ASP A 520 -0.80 23.93 -27.57
C ASP A 520 -2.09 24.23 -28.35
N VAL A 521 -3.09 23.35 -28.24
CA VAL A 521 -4.42 23.61 -28.83
C VAL A 521 -5.05 24.84 -28.19
N THR A 522 -5.06 24.94 -26.86
CA THR A 522 -5.59 26.10 -26.12
C THR A 522 -4.83 27.36 -26.48
N LYS A 523 -3.50 27.32 -26.54
CA LYS A 523 -2.64 28.45 -26.92
C LYS A 523 -3.03 28.99 -28.29
N ARG A 524 -3.16 28.11 -29.28
CA ARG A 524 -3.61 28.49 -30.64
C ARG A 524 -5.00 29.10 -30.62
N VAL A 525 -5.93 28.48 -29.90
CA VAL A 525 -7.33 28.91 -29.82
C VAL A 525 -7.48 30.29 -29.17
N ILE A 526 -6.75 30.55 -28.09
CA ILE A 526 -6.77 31.83 -27.37
C ILE A 526 -6.06 32.93 -28.16
N SER A 527 -4.99 32.58 -28.89
CA SER A 527 -4.28 33.51 -29.79
C SER A 527 -5.13 33.91 -30.99
N ASN A 528 -5.89 32.96 -31.56
CA ASN A 528 -6.88 33.25 -32.61
C ASN A 528 -8.00 34.16 -32.09
N GLY A 529 -8.32 34.07 -30.79
CA GLY A 529 -9.24 34.97 -30.11
C GLY A 529 -10.72 34.77 -30.46
N ALA A 530 -11.52 35.80 -30.20
CA ALA A 530 -12.95 35.86 -30.55
C ALA A 530 -13.38 37.29 -30.92
N LYS A 531 -14.33 37.41 -31.86
CA LYS A 531 -15.01 38.69 -32.12
C LYS A 531 -16.06 38.98 -31.05
N VAL A 532 -15.90 40.08 -30.32
CA VAL A 532 -16.83 40.59 -29.30
C VAL A 532 -17.18 42.02 -29.68
N ASP A 533 -18.47 42.31 -29.86
CA ASP A 533 -18.97 43.63 -30.27
C ASP A 533 -18.28 44.20 -31.53
N GLY A 534 -17.97 43.34 -32.49
CA GLY A 534 -17.29 43.71 -33.74
C GLY A 534 -15.76 43.80 -33.65
N VAL A 535 -15.18 43.72 -32.45
CA VAL A 535 -13.73 43.82 -32.22
C VAL A 535 -13.12 42.43 -32.02
N GLN A 536 -12.00 42.16 -32.68
CA GLN A 536 -11.24 40.93 -32.46
C GLN A 536 -10.44 41.03 -31.15
N ILE A 537 -10.74 40.16 -30.18
CA ILE A 537 -10.03 40.10 -28.90
C ILE A 537 -9.20 38.81 -28.85
N SER A 538 -7.89 38.94 -28.66
CA SER A 538 -6.93 37.84 -28.49
C SER A 538 -6.03 38.05 -27.27
N ALA A 539 -5.47 36.94 -26.79
CA ALA A 539 -4.57 36.92 -25.65
C ALA A 539 -3.44 35.91 -25.85
N GLU A 540 -2.36 36.06 -25.09
CA GLU A 540 -1.24 35.13 -25.07
C GLU A 540 -1.33 34.23 -23.84
N LEU A 541 -1.61 32.93 -24.03
CA LEU A 541 -1.84 31.99 -22.92
C LEU A 541 -0.69 31.97 -21.90
N GLY A 542 0.55 32.03 -22.37
CA GLY A 542 1.75 31.98 -21.51
C GLY A 542 1.95 33.21 -20.63
N SER A 543 1.22 34.30 -20.86
CA SER A 543 1.32 35.53 -20.06
C SER A 543 0.55 35.48 -18.73
N TYR A 544 -0.29 34.47 -18.52
CA TYR A 544 -1.13 34.31 -17.34
C TYR A 544 -0.52 33.36 -16.31
N SER A 545 -1.00 33.40 -15.06
CA SER A 545 -0.62 32.48 -14.00
C SER A 545 -0.96 31.03 -14.36
N GLN A 546 -0.19 30.08 -13.82
CA GLN A 546 -0.40 28.65 -14.10
C GLN A 546 -1.84 28.19 -13.80
N LYS A 547 -2.47 28.76 -12.76
CA LYS A 547 -3.87 28.43 -12.42
C LYS A 547 -4.85 28.85 -13.50
N VAL A 548 -4.68 30.04 -14.08
CA VAL A 548 -5.51 30.54 -15.20
C VAL A 548 -5.25 29.71 -16.45
N GLN A 549 -3.99 29.38 -16.74
CA GLN A 549 -3.63 28.49 -17.85
C GLN A 549 -4.32 27.13 -17.73
N ASP A 550 -4.28 26.49 -16.55
CA ASP A 550 -4.91 25.19 -16.28
C ASP A 550 -6.43 25.25 -16.48
N VAL A 551 -7.11 26.31 -16.06
CA VAL A 551 -8.56 26.47 -16.29
C VAL A 551 -8.88 26.65 -17.77
N LEU A 552 -8.07 27.40 -18.53
CA LEU A 552 -8.27 27.57 -19.97
C LEU A 552 -8.03 26.26 -20.75
N VAL A 553 -7.05 25.47 -20.32
CA VAL A 553 -6.82 24.11 -20.84
C VAL A 553 -8.01 23.21 -20.48
N ASP A 554 -8.48 23.25 -19.25
CA ASP A 554 -9.66 22.50 -18.79
C ASP A 554 -10.93 22.81 -19.60
N LEU A 555 -11.17 24.09 -19.90
CA LEU A 555 -12.25 24.52 -20.77
C LEU A 555 -12.11 23.92 -22.16
N THR A 556 -10.89 23.84 -22.68
CA THR A 556 -10.62 23.25 -24.00
C THR A 556 -10.81 21.73 -23.97
N PHE A 557 -10.30 21.07 -22.93
CA PHE A 557 -10.40 19.62 -22.73
C PHE A 557 -11.84 19.12 -22.73
N ARG A 558 -12.69 19.72 -21.88
CA ARG A 558 -14.10 19.33 -21.79
C ARG A 558 -14.93 19.75 -23.01
N GLY A 559 -14.38 20.61 -23.88
CA GLY A 559 -15.10 21.20 -25.01
C GLY A 559 -15.93 22.46 -24.65
N ASP A 560 -15.75 23.01 -23.45
CA ASP A 560 -16.36 24.27 -23.01
C ASP A 560 -15.76 25.50 -23.68
N ASN A 561 -14.62 25.39 -24.38
CA ASN A 561 -14.04 26.46 -25.19
C ASN A 561 -14.61 26.52 -26.61
N SER A 562 -15.94 26.58 -26.70
CA SER A 562 -16.67 26.79 -27.96
C SER A 562 -16.57 28.26 -28.45
N PRO A 563 -16.87 28.56 -29.72
CA PRO A 563 -16.97 29.95 -30.19
C PRO A 563 -17.96 30.80 -29.37
N ARG A 564 -19.03 30.21 -28.84
CA ARG A 564 -20.06 30.90 -28.04
C ARG A 564 -19.52 31.32 -26.67
N THR A 565 -18.94 30.37 -25.94
CA THR A 565 -18.38 30.59 -24.60
C THR A 565 -17.08 31.39 -24.65
N ARG A 566 -16.27 31.25 -25.71
CA ARG A 566 -15.07 32.08 -25.91
C ARG A 566 -15.41 33.56 -26.03
N ARG A 567 -16.48 33.91 -26.76
CA ARG A 567 -16.98 35.30 -26.77
C ARG A 567 -17.39 35.81 -25.40
N TYR A 568 -17.84 34.92 -24.52
CA TYR A 568 -18.28 35.27 -23.17
C TYR A 568 -17.11 35.61 -22.23
N PHE A 569 -15.99 34.87 -22.29
CA PHE A 569 -14.88 35.08 -21.34
C PHE A 569 -13.69 35.88 -21.90
N MET A 570 -13.51 35.98 -23.22
CA MET A 570 -12.27 36.57 -23.79
C MET A 570 -12.08 38.05 -23.44
N LYS A 571 -13.17 38.82 -23.33
CA LYS A 571 -13.10 40.23 -22.92
C LYS A 571 -12.57 40.35 -21.49
N ASP A 572 -13.07 39.50 -20.60
CA ASP A 572 -12.66 39.48 -19.19
C ASP A 572 -11.23 38.96 -19.03
N LEU A 573 -10.84 37.92 -19.79
CA LEU A 573 -9.47 37.42 -19.86
C LEU A 573 -8.47 38.50 -20.33
N LYS A 574 -8.87 39.34 -21.30
CA LYS A 574 -8.03 40.45 -21.77
C LYS A 574 -7.93 41.58 -20.76
N ALA A 575 -8.98 41.82 -19.99
CA ALA A 575 -9.03 42.87 -18.97
C ALA A 575 -8.13 42.55 -17.76
N GLY A 576 -7.99 41.27 -17.41
CA GLY A 576 -7.09 40.82 -16.34
C GLY A 576 -7.53 39.50 -15.73
N GLU A 577 -6.64 38.90 -14.93
CA GLU A 577 -6.93 37.61 -14.28
C GLU A 577 -8.11 37.71 -13.32
N ASP A 578 -8.26 38.81 -12.58
CA ASP A 578 -9.35 38.94 -11.60
C ASP A 578 -10.72 39.02 -12.27
N GLN A 579 -10.80 39.68 -13.43
CA GLN A 579 -12.00 39.72 -14.26
C GLN A 579 -12.31 38.32 -14.81
N PHE A 580 -11.30 37.59 -15.30
CA PHE A 580 -11.47 36.22 -15.73
C PHE A 580 -11.95 35.29 -14.60
N LYS A 581 -11.36 35.38 -13.41
CA LYS A 581 -11.79 34.62 -12.22
C LYS A 581 -13.24 34.91 -11.84
N SER A 582 -13.63 36.19 -11.89
CA SER A 582 -15.02 36.61 -11.68
C SER A 582 -15.95 36.01 -12.72
N ASN A 583 -15.54 35.97 -13.99
CA ASN A 583 -16.30 35.36 -15.08
C ASN A 583 -16.49 33.85 -14.88
N ILE A 584 -15.41 33.10 -14.59
CA ILE A 584 -15.48 31.64 -14.35
C ILE A 584 -16.34 31.31 -13.13
N SER A 585 -16.36 32.19 -12.12
CA SER A 585 -17.21 32.06 -10.94
C SER A 585 -18.67 32.44 -11.18
N ASN A 586 -19.05 32.88 -12.39
CA ASN A 586 -20.41 33.28 -12.70
C ASN A 586 -21.32 32.06 -12.94
N SER A 587 -22.46 32.02 -12.27
CA SER A 587 -23.45 30.94 -12.40
C SER A 587 -24.01 30.77 -13.81
N HIS A 588 -23.80 31.75 -14.71
CA HIS A 588 -24.09 31.65 -16.14
C HIS A 588 -23.43 30.44 -16.81
N TRP A 589 -22.25 30.01 -16.34
CA TRP A 589 -21.62 28.78 -16.81
C TRP A 589 -22.49 27.54 -16.57
N LYS A 590 -23.18 27.48 -15.43
CA LYS A 590 -24.12 26.39 -15.13
C LYS A 590 -25.42 26.56 -15.93
N SER A 591 -26.04 27.74 -15.86
CA SER A 591 -27.39 27.94 -16.39
C SER A 591 -27.48 28.01 -17.91
N SER A 592 -26.45 28.51 -18.59
CA SER A 592 -26.50 28.82 -20.03
C SER A 592 -25.53 28.03 -20.89
N PHE A 593 -24.48 27.47 -20.29
CA PHE A 593 -23.48 26.65 -20.98
C PHE A 593 -23.46 25.18 -20.52
N GLY A 594 -24.31 24.80 -19.56
CA GLY A 594 -24.46 23.40 -19.15
C GLY A 594 -23.21 22.82 -18.50
N VAL A 595 -22.44 23.64 -17.78
CA VAL A 595 -21.33 23.15 -16.95
C VAL A 595 -21.89 22.45 -15.71
N PRO A 596 -21.52 21.18 -15.45
CA PRO A 596 -21.94 20.45 -14.26
C PRO A 596 -21.53 21.19 -12.99
N GLU A 597 -22.38 21.12 -11.96
CA GLU A 597 -22.16 21.84 -10.71
C GLU A 597 -20.82 21.51 -10.05
N GLN A 598 -20.43 20.23 -10.04
CA GLN A 598 -19.14 19.80 -9.53
C GLN A 598 -17.99 20.50 -10.28
N ARG A 599 -17.98 20.44 -11.61
CA ARG A 599 -16.91 21.03 -12.44
C ARG A 599 -16.85 22.56 -12.29
N PHE A 600 -17.99 23.22 -12.16
CA PHE A 600 -18.08 24.65 -11.87
C PHE A 600 -17.43 24.99 -10.52
N ASN A 601 -17.75 24.24 -9.46
CA ASN A 601 -17.19 24.44 -8.13
C ASN A 601 -15.67 24.19 -8.10
N GLU A 602 -15.20 23.15 -8.80
CA GLU A 602 -13.77 22.82 -8.91
C GLU A 602 -12.98 23.93 -9.62
N ARG A 603 -13.48 24.44 -10.76
CA ARG A 603 -12.85 25.59 -11.46
C ARG A 603 -12.79 26.82 -10.57
N LYS A 604 -13.89 27.12 -9.87
CA LYS A 604 -13.99 28.25 -8.95
C LYS A 604 -13.04 28.13 -7.76
N GLY A 605 -12.93 26.94 -7.16
CA GLY A 605 -12.04 26.70 -6.02
C GLY A 605 -10.57 26.62 -6.39
N TYR A 606 -10.27 26.27 -7.64
CA TYR A 606 -8.91 26.18 -8.15
C TYR A 606 -8.26 27.55 -8.40
N LEU A 607 -9.03 28.51 -8.90
CA LEU A 607 -8.63 29.91 -9.11
C LEU A 607 -8.54 30.69 -7.80
#